data_AF-A0A2P2DHH2-F1
#
_entry.id   AF-A0A2P2DHH2-F1
#
_cell.length_a   1.000
_cell.length_b   1.000
_cell.length_c   1.000
_cell.angle_alpha   90.00
_cell.angle_beta   90.00
_cell.angle_gamma   90.00
#
_symmetry.space_group_name_H-M   'P 1'
#
loop_
_entity.id
_entity.type
_entity.pdbx_description
1 polymer ?
#
loop_
_entity_poly.entity_id
_entity_poly.type
_entity_poly.pdbx_seq_one_letter_code
_entity_poly.pdbx_strand_id
1 'polypeptide(L)'
;MNFTDSNKKEESSSFSINSLLEKDIFPDWLIRFRIRQLLDLRIKQERKENATAQLTHKMNYVNSLKNSPIAVHTDAANEQHYEVPSEFFTYVMGPRMKYSSGYWPTLDTSFAESEEEMLRITVERAEIKNGMRVLDLGCGWGSISLYIAEKFPKCKVTGVSNSRTQKEFIDKRAKERGLKNLTIITKDMNEFTTKDKFDRIVSVEMLEHMKNYEKLFEKLSKFLVADGKFFVHIFTHKEFAYPFEVIDETDWMAKYFFTGGQMPSDDLFLYFQKDFLIENHWVVNGTHYARTSEAWYENMIENKDKLLPILASTYGEKEKTKWFVYWKVFFLACAELWGYRNGEEWFVSHYLFRKR
;
A
#
# COMPACT_ATOMS: atom_id res chain seq x y z
N MET A 1 -17.71 36.13 3.94
CA MET A 1 -18.77 36.50 4.90
C MET A 1 -18.84 35.38 5.90
N ASN A 2 -18.35 35.65 7.11
CA ASN A 2 -18.26 34.70 8.21
C ASN A 2 -19.65 34.39 8.75
N PHE A 3 -19.94 33.11 9.00
CA PHE A 3 -20.98 32.72 9.95
C PHE A 3 -20.33 31.82 11.00
N THR A 4 -19.87 32.47 12.06
CA THR A 4 -19.77 31.90 13.39
C THR A 4 -21.17 31.92 13.99
N ASP A 5 -21.70 30.78 14.39
CA ASP A 5 -22.65 30.77 15.49
C ASP A 5 -22.39 29.58 16.42
N SER A 6 -22.25 29.96 17.67
CA SER A 6 -21.98 29.15 18.84
C SER A 6 -23.19 28.30 19.19
N ASN A 7 -22.99 27.00 19.40
CA ASN A 7 -23.73 26.26 20.41
C ASN A 7 -22.81 25.23 21.08
N LYS A 8 -22.38 25.58 22.29
CA LYS A 8 -21.71 24.69 23.23
C LYS A 8 -22.78 24.06 24.13
N LYS A 9 -22.59 22.76 24.37
CA LYS A 9 -23.19 21.89 25.40
C LYS A 9 -24.59 21.33 25.14
N GLU A 10 -24.58 20.13 24.56
CA GLU A 10 -25.27 18.99 25.17
C GLU A 10 -24.25 17.84 25.35
N GLU A 11 -23.74 17.69 26.58
CA GLU A 11 -23.29 16.39 27.08
C GLU A 11 -24.55 15.52 27.23
N SER A 12 -24.94 14.86 26.14
CA SER A 12 -25.82 13.70 26.20
C SER A 12 -25.01 12.47 25.81
N SER A 13 -25.18 11.39 26.57
CA SER A 13 -24.57 10.07 26.39
C SER A 13 -25.03 9.40 25.09
N SER A 14 -24.68 9.99 23.95
CA SER A 14 -24.92 9.40 22.65
C SER A 14 -23.90 8.30 22.43
N PHE A 15 -24.38 7.07 22.22
CA PHE A 15 -23.56 6.02 21.65
C PHE A 15 -23.10 6.52 20.27
N SER A 16 -21.87 7.02 20.18
CA SER A 16 -21.29 7.38 18.89
C SER A 16 -21.30 6.15 18.00
N ILE A 17 -21.65 6.30 16.72
CA ILE A 17 -21.67 5.20 15.74
C ILE A 17 -20.34 4.42 15.76
N ASN A 18 -19.22 5.11 16.03
CA ASN A 18 -17.92 4.48 16.21
C ASN A 18 -17.88 3.56 17.43
N SER A 19 -18.45 3.98 18.57
CA SER A 19 -18.53 3.14 19.79
C SER A 19 -19.40 1.88 19.61
N LEU A 20 -20.36 1.93 18.68
CA LEU A 20 -21.18 0.79 18.28
C LEU A 20 -20.40 -0.11 17.31
N LEU A 21 -19.69 0.48 16.34
CA LEU A 21 -18.80 -0.24 15.43
C LEU A 21 -17.74 -1.04 16.20
N GLU A 22 -17.04 -0.41 17.14
CA GLU A 22 -16.01 -1.03 17.98
C GLU A 22 -16.48 -2.27 18.76
N LYS A 23 -17.79 -2.47 18.90
CA LYS A 23 -18.41 -3.63 19.59
C LYS A 23 -18.83 -4.77 18.65
N ASP A 24 -18.49 -4.71 17.36
CA ASP A 24 -18.81 -5.72 16.34
C ASP A 24 -20.31 -6.00 16.19
N ILE A 25 -21.17 -4.99 16.41
CA ILE A 25 -22.63 -5.19 16.38
C ILE A 25 -23.24 -5.02 14.98
N PHE A 26 -22.53 -4.35 14.07
CA PHE A 26 -23.04 -4.07 12.74
C PHE A 26 -22.78 -5.25 11.81
N PRO A 27 -23.79 -5.72 11.08
CA PRO A 27 -23.60 -6.78 10.09
C PRO A 27 -22.82 -6.25 8.89
N ASP A 28 -22.02 -7.14 8.29
CA ASP A 28 -21.07 -6.79 7.23
C ASP A 28 -21.73 -6.17 6.00
N TRP A 29 -22.94 -6.60 5.64
CA TRP A 29 -23.68 -6.00 4.53
C TRP A 29 -23.98 -4.51 4.74
N LEU A 30 -24.20 -4.08 5.99
CA LEU A 30 -24.47 -2.69 6.33
C LEU A 30 -23.19 -1.85 6.28
N ILE A 31 -22.09 -2.42 6.78
CA ILE A 31 -20.75 -1.80 6.71
C ILE A 31 -20.37 -1.59 5.23
N ARG A 32 -20.49 -2.61 4.40
CA ARG A 32 -20.23 -2.55 2.95
C ARG A 32 -21.11 -1.54 2.23
N PHE A 33 -22.41 -1.54 2.53
CA PHE A 33 -23.34 -0.55 1.98
C PHE A 33 -22.90 0.87 2.31
N ARG A 34 -22.49 1.13 3.57
CA ARG A 34 -22.01 2.45 3.97
C ARG A 34 -20.70 2.83 3.30
N ILE A 35 -19.76 1.89 3.16
CA ILE A 35 -18.50 2.13 2.44
C ILE A 35 -18.79 2.57 1.00
N ARG A 36 -19.65 1.86 0.25
CA ARG A 36 -20.01 2.23 -1.13
C ARG A 36 -20.58 3.65 -1.23
N GLN A 37 -21.41 4.07 -0.27
CA GLN A 37 -21.89 5.45 -0.22
C GLN A 37 -20.76 6.47 -0.03
N LEU A 38 -19.78 6.16 0.82
CA LEU A 38 -18.61 7.03 1.03
C LEU A 38 -17.73 7.10 -0.22
N LEU A 39 -17.58 6.01 -0.97
CA LEU A 39 -16.87 5.99 -2.25
C LEU A 39 -17.53 6.89 -3.29
N ASP A 40 -18.86 6.84 -3.43
CA ASP A 40 -19.61 7.75 -4.30
C ASP A 40 -19.44 9.22 -3.90
N LEU A 41 -19.45 9.51 -2.59
CA LEU A 41 -19.21 10.85 -2.09
C LEU A 41 -17.78 11.31 -2.42
N ARG A 42 -16.78 10.44 -2.27
CA ARG A 42 -15.39 10.78 -2.61
C ARG A 42 -15.25 11.16 -4.08
N ILE A 43 -15.81 10.37 -5.00
CA ILE A 43 -15.79 10.68 -6.44
C ILE A 43 -16.45 12.03 -6.72
N LYS A 44 -17.58 12.34 -6.05
CA LYS A 44 -18.26 13.64 -6.21
C LYS A 44 -17.44 14.81 -5.68
N GLN A 45 -16.69 14.63 -4.60
CA GLN A 45 -15.83 15.67 -4.00
C GLN A 45 -14.59 15.96 -4.88
N GLU A 46 -14.01 14.92 -5.48
CA GLU A 46 -12.83 15.06 -6.33
C GLU A 46 -13.15 15.62 -7.71
N ARG A 47 -14.35 15.33 -8.22
CA ARG A 47 -14.82 15.85 -9.51
C ARG A 47 -15.03 17.36 -9.45
N LYS A 48 -14.38 18.08 -10.37
CA LYS A 48 -14.54 19.52 -10.56
C LYS A 48 -15.55 19.81 -11.67
N GLU A 49 -16.02 21.05 -11.71
CA GLU A 49 -17.11 21.52 -12.58
C GLU A 49 -16.82 21.38 -14.09
N ASN A 50 -15.55 21.47 -14.50
CA ASN A 50 -15.12 21.33 -15.88
C ASN A 50 -13.67 20.83 -15.99
N ALA A 51 -13.24 20.49 -17.21
CA ALA A 51 -11.91 19.94 -17.49
C ALA A 51 -10.76 20.88 -17.08
N THR A 52 -10.93 22.19 -17.28
CA THR A 52 -9.93 23.19 -16.88
C THR A 52 -9.74 23.18 -15.37
N ALA A 53 -10.83 23.25 -14.60
CA ALA A 53 -10.78 23.20 -13.14
C ALA A 53 -10.20 21.88 -12.64
N GLN A 54 -10.53 20.75 -13.28
CA GLN A 54 -9.99 19.44 -12.93
C GLN A 54 -8.47 19.37 -13.14
N LEU A 55 -7.99 19.84 -14.29
CA LEU A 55 -6.56 19.85 -14.59
C LEU A 55 -5.81 20.84 -13.69
N THR A 56 -6.35 22.03 -13.45
CA THR A 56 -5.76 23.00 -12.50
C THR A 56 -5.63 22.39 -11.11
N HIS A 57 -6.66 21.69 -10.64
CA HIS A 57 -6.62 21.01 -9.34
C HIS A 57 -5.52 19.93 -9.29
N LYS A 58 -5.43 19.07 -10.32
CA LYS A 58 -4.38 18.05 -10.43
C LYS A 58 -2.98 18.68 -10.46
N MET A 59 -2.78 19.74 -11.25
CA MET A 59 -1.48 20.40 -11.36
C MET A 59 -1.06 21.13 -10.08
N ASN A 60 -2.00 21.67 -9.31
CA ASN A 60 -1.71 22.21 -7.99
C ASN A 60 -1.20 21.12 -7.04
N TYR A 61 -1.82 19.93 -7.08
CA TYR A 61 -1.36 18.78 -6.30
C TYR A 61 0.02 18.27 -6.76
N VAL A 62 0.24 18.15 -8.07
CA VAL A 62 1.57 17.83 -8.62
C VAL A 62 2.63 18.82 -8.12
N ASN A 63 2.32 20.12 -8.14
CA ASN A 63 3.23 21.15 -7.64
C ASN A 63 3.46 21.05 -6.13
N SER A 64 2.45 20.70 -5.32
CA SER A 64 2.67 20.48 -3.88
C SER A 64 3.59 19.29 -3.62
N LEU A 65 3.46 18.21 -4.39
CA LEU A 65 4.34 17.04 -4.31
C LEU A 65 5.81 17.41 -4.64
N LYS A 66 6.04 18.20 -5.69
CA LYS A 66 7.39 18.68 -6.08
C LYS A 66 8.06 19.54 -5.00
N ASN A 67 7.28 20.22 -4.17
CA ASN A 67 7.77 21.08 -3.09
C ASN A 67 7.83 20.38 -1.72
N SER A 68 7.40 19.13 -1.62
CA SER A 68 7.42 18.35 -0.38
C SER A 68 8.80 17.72 -0.09
N PRO A 69 9.06 17.18 1.12
CA PRO A 69 10.13 16.20 1.32
C PRO A 69 9.82 14.86 0.60
N ILE A 70 10.79 13.93 0.53
CA ILE A 70 10.57 12.63 -0.16
C ILE A 70 9.46 11.85 0.52
N ALA A 71 9.49 11.73 1.84
CA ALA A 71 8.40 11.20 2.64
C ALA A 71 8.07 12.14 3.82
N VAL A 72 6.82 12.14 4.25
CA VAL A 72 6.33 12.88 5.42
C VAL A 72 5.86 11.88 6.48
N HIS A 73 5.86 12.29 7.76
CA HIS A 73 5.33 11.49 8.87
C HIS A 73 5.90 10.07 8.97
N THR A 74 7.19 9.89 8.68
CA THR A 74 7.84 8.58 8.63
C THR A 74 7.78 7.85 9.98
N ASP A 75 7.90 8.58 11.09
CA ASP A 75 7.82 7.99 12.43
C ASP A 75 6.39 7.55 12.78
N ALA A 76 5.38 8.35 12.44
CA ALA A 76 3.97 7.99 12.68
C ALA A 76 3.50 6.84 11.75
N ALA A 77 3.98 6.80 10.50
CA ALA A 77 3.72 5.67 9.60
C ALA A 77 4.40 4.38 10.10
N ASN A 78 5.56 4.51 10.76
CA ASN A 78 6.26 3.42 11.44
C ASN A 78 5.58 2.92 12.72
N GLU A 79 4.71 3.71 13.34
CA GLU A 79 3.93 3.28 14.50
C GLU A 79 2.63 2.57 14.06
N GLN A 80 2.01 3.00 12.96
CA GLN A 80 0.68 2.55 12.52
C GLN A 80 0.56 1.09 12.09
N HIS A 81 1.34 0.65 11.09
CA HIS A 81 1.27 -0.72 10.56
C HIS A 81 2.13 -1.70 11.34
N TYR A 82 3.00 -1.21 12.22
CA TYR A 82 4.03 -2.01 12.87
C TYR A 82 3.81 -2.23 14.36
N GLU A 83 2.72 -1.70 14.92
CA GLU A 83 2.24 -2.09 16.25
C GLU A 83 1.80 -3.56 16.27
N VAL A 84 1.13 -4.06 15.21
CA VAL A 84 0.72 -5.47 15.18
C VAL A 84 1.88 -6.38 14.74
N PRO A 85 2.21 -7.45 15.51
CA PRO A 85 3.31 -8.34 15.18
C PRO A 85 3.17 -9.02 13.82
N SER A 86 4.29 -9.37 13.20
CA SER A 86 4.30 -10.11 11.92
C SER A 86 3.51 -11.43 11.98
N GLU A 87 3.34 -12.01 13.16
CA GLU A 87 2.51 -13.20 13.38
C GLU A 87 1.05 -12.99 12.98
N PHE A 88 0.45 -11.82 13.28
CA PHE A 88 -0.92 -11.48 12.86
C PHE A 88 -1.08 -11.69 11.35
N PHE A 89 -0.13 -11.16 10.59
CA PHE A 89 -0.13 -11.21 9.14
C PHE A 89 0.06 -12.61 8.58
N THR A 90 0.71 -13.54 9.31
CA THR A 90 0.84 -14.94 8.87
C THR A 90 -0.48 -15.71 8.89
N TYR A 91 -1.48 -15.24 9.65
CA TYR A 91 -2.82 -15.81 9.65
C TYR A 91 -3.74 -15.20 8.60
N VAL A 92 -3.44 -13.98 8.13
CA VAL A 92 -4.30 -13.22 7.21
C VAL A 92 -3.81 -13.35 5.77
N MET A 93 -2.51 -13.28 5.54
CA MET A 93 -1.91 -13.27 4.22
C MET A 93 -1.62 -14.68 3.68
N GLY A 94 -1.30 -14.75 2.39
CA GLY A 94 -0.95 -16.01 1.74
C GLY A 94 0.51 -16.42 2.01
N PRO A 95 0.93 -17.58 1.46
CA PRO A 95 2.25 -18.15 1.75
C PRO A 95 3.45 -17.27 1.34
N ARG A 96 3.26 -16.33 0.41
CA ARG A 96 4.28 -15.37 -0.02
C ARG A 96 4.30 -14.11 0.84
N MET A 97 3.41 -13.96 1.82
CA MET A 97 3.32 -12.80 2.71
C MET A 97 3.21 -11.49 1.93
N LYS A 98 2.39 -11.49 0.87
CA LYS A 98 2.29 -10.36 -0.05
C LYS A 98 1.20 -9.41 0.43
N TYR A 99 1.60 -8.36 1.16
CA TYR A 99 0.69 -7.28 1.59
C TYR A 99 0.51 -6.24 0.49
N SER A 100 -0.09 -6.67 -0.62
CA SER A 100 -0.41 -5.88 -1.82
C SER A 100 -1.22 -6.75 -2.78
N SER A 101 -1.86 -6.16 -3.79
CA SER A 101 -2.78 -6.86 -4.71
C SER A 101 -2.23 -8.16 -5.32
N GLY A 102 -2.94 -9.29 -5.18
CA GLY A 102 -2.67 -10.53 -5.93
C GLY A 102 -3.21 -10.45 -7.37
N TYR A 103 -2.96 -11.46 -8.19
CA TYR A 103 -3.51 -11.54 -9.55
C TYR A 103 -4.40 -12.77 -9.71
N TRP A 104 -5.65 -12.56 -10.10
CA TRP A 104 -6.68 -13.59 -10.15
C TRP A 104 -7.19 -13.78 -11.58
N PRO A 105 -6.43 -14.49 -12.44
CA PRO A 105 -6.74 -14.58 -13.87
C PRO A 105 -8.05 -15.32 -14.15
N THR A 106 -8.48 -16.19 -13.23
CA THR A 106 -9.72 -16.97 -13.37
C THR A 106 -10.48 -16.99 -12.04
N LEU A 107 -11.73 -17.44 -12.06
CA LEU A 107 -12.52 -17.60 -10.85
C LEU A 107 -11.95 -18.71 -9.94
N ASP A 108 -11.36 -19.76 -10.53
CA ASP A 108 -10.81 -20.92 -9.82
C ASP A 108 -9.41 -20.68 -9.22
N THR A 109 -8.77 -19.54 -9.50
CA THR A 109 -7.47 -19.20 -8.93
C THR A 109 -7.58 -19.16 -7.41
N SER A 110 -6.74 -19.92 -6.71
CA SER A 110 -6.65 -19.88 -5.25
C SER A 110 -5.89 -18.65 -4.75
N PHE A 111 -6.06 -18.32 -3.47
CA PHE A 111 -5.36 -17.17 -2.89
C PHE A 111 -3.82 -17.30 -2.97
N ALA A 112 -3.28 -18.49 -2.69
CA ALA A 112 -1.85 -18.75 -2.80
C ALA A 112 -1.32 -18.61 -4.25
N GLU A 113 -2.08 -19.10 -5.24
CA GLU A 113 -1.75 -18.92 -6.66
C GLU A 113 -1.82 -17.44 -7.05
N SER A 114 -2.74 -16.67 -6.49
CA SER A 114 -2.87 -15.24 -6.80
C SER A 114 -1.64 -14.43 -6.39
N GLU A 115 -1.00 -14.78 -5.27
CA GLU A 115 0.25 -14.14 -4.84
C GLU A 115 1.40 -14.54 -5.77
N GLU A 116 1.55 -15.83 -6.09
CA GLU A 116 2.59 -16.33 -6.99
C GLU A 116 2.46 -15.67 -8.38
N GLU A 117 1.26 -15.56 -8.91
CA GLU A 117 1.01 -15.02 -10.24
C GLU A 117 1.31 -13.51 -10.33
N MET A 118 0.95 -12.72 -9.30
CA MET A 118 1.34 -11.31 -9.29
C MET A 118 2.85 -11.13 -9.17
N LEU A 119 3.54 -11.96 -8.38
CA LEU A 119 4.99 -11.94 -8.28
C LEU A 119 5.65 -12.31 -9.61
N ARG A 120 5.10 -13.30 -10.32
CA ARG A 120 5.52 -13.68 -11.68
C ARG A 120 5.37 -12.50 -12.66
N ILE A 121 4.20 -11.85 -12.69
CA ILE A 121 3.94 -10.67 -13.54
C ILE A 121 4.89 -9.52 -13.18
N THR A 122 5.15 -9.30 -11.88
CA THR A 122 6.05 -8.25 -11.40
C THR A 122 7.47 -8.48 -11.91
N VAL A 123 8.01 -9.70 -11.78
CA VAL A 123 9.35 -10.07 -12.29
C VAL A 123 9.43 -9.96 -13.81
N GLU A 124 8.37 -10.38 -14.51
CA GLU A 124 8.27 -10.31 -15.97
C GLU A 124 8.28 -8.85 -16.46
N ARG A 125 7.38 -8.01 -15.93
CA ARG A 125 7.27 -6.59 -16.31
C ARG A 125 8.46 -5.76 -15.86
N ALA A 126 9.12 -6.14 -14.75
CA ALA A 126 10.40 -5.56 -14.34
C ALA A 126 11.59 -6.09 -15.14
N GLU A 127 11.39 -7.07 -16.03
CA GLU A 127 12.42 -7.71 -16.85
C GLU A 127 13.61 -8.25 -16.05
N ILE A 128 13.33 -8.84 -14.88
CA ILE A 128 14.38 -9.39 -14.02
C ILE A 128 14.90 -10.69 -14.64
N LYS A 129 16.23 -10.79 -14.74
CA LYS A 129 16.93 -11.97 -15.28
C LYS A 129 17.96 -12.45 -14.27
N ASN A 130 18.22 -13.77 -14.31
CA ASN A 130 19.20 -14.39 -13.42
C ASN A 130 20.59 -13.74 -13.59
N GLY A 131 21.22 -13.37 -12.48
CA GLY A 131 22.54 -12.70 -12.48
C GLY A 131 22.47 -11.18 -12.24
N MET A 132 21.28 -10.59 -12.21
CA MET A 132 21.10 -9.14 -11.97
C MET A 132 21.26 -8.77 -10.50
N ARG A 133 21.66 -7.52 -10.25
CA ARG A 133 21.55 -6.84 -8.97
C ARG A 133 20.20 -6.14 -8.90
N VAL A 134 19.36 -6.53 -7.93
CA VAL A 134 18.01 -6.01 -7.78
C VAL A 134 17.87 -5.29 -6.45
N LEU A 135 17.32 -4.08 -6.48
CA LEU A 135 16.93 -3.32 -5.29
C LEU A 135 15.40 -3.35 -5.15
N ASP A 136 14.90 -3.82 -4.01
CA ASP A 136 13.49 -3.83 -3.63
C ASP A 136 13.24 -2.71 -2.60
N LEU A 137 12.57 -1.64 -3.04
CA LEU A 137 12.29 -0.44 -2.25
C LEU A 137 10.93 -0.55 -1.54
N GLY A 138 10.98 -0.59 -0.21
CA GLY A 138 9.79 -0.86 0.61
C GLY A 138 9.45 -2.34 0.61
N CYS A 139 10.42 -3.19 0.95
CA CYS A 139 10.32 -4.63 0.72
C CYS A 139 9.24 -5.36 1.55
N GLY A 140 8.58 -4.68 2.49
CA GLY A 140 7.54 -5.27 3.35
C GLY A 140 8.05 -6.51 4.08
N TRP A 141 7.25 -7.60 4.10
CA TRP A 141 7.66 -8.92 4.59
C TRP A 141 8.49 -9.74 3.58
N GLY A 142 9.00 -9.09 2.54
CA GLY A 142 9.95 -9.64 1.58
C GLY A 142 9.33 -10.52 0.51
N SER A 143 8.04 -10.33 0.18
CA SER A 143 7.33 -11.16 -0.81
C SER A 143 8.09 -11.22 -2.14
N ILE A 144 8.47 -10.08 -2.71
CA ILE A 144 9.25 -10.00 -3.96
C ILE A 144 10.74 -10.27 -3.75
N SER A 145 11.34 -9.75 -2.67
CA SER A 145 12.74 -10.01 -2.30
C SER A 145 13.08 -11.51 -2.20
N LEU A 146 12.29 -12.26 -1.43
CA LEU A 146 12.44 -13.70 -1.26
C LEU A 146 12.13 -14.45 -2.55
N TYR A 147 11.10 -14.02 -3.29
CA TYR A 147 10.73 -14.62 -4.57
C TYR A 147 11.87 -14.55 -5.60
N ILE A 148 12.48 -13.37 -5.76
CA ILE A 148 13.61 -13.20 -6.69
C ILE A 148 14.81 -14.02 -6.22
N ALA A 149 15.14 -13.98 -4.93
CA ALA A 149 16.27 -14.72 -4.38
C ALA A 149 16.15 -16.23 -4.61
N GLU A 150 14.93 -16.77 -4.48
CA GLU A 150 14.59 -18.17 -4.71
C GLU A 150 14.63 -18.55 -6.20
N LYS A 151 13.93 -17.80 -7.06
CA LYS A 151 13.78 -18.15 -8.49
C LYS A 151 15.02 -17.83 -9.32
N PHE A 152 15.85 -16.88 -8.87
CA PHE A 152 17.05 -16.41 -9.58
C PHE A 152 18.29 -16.48 -8.68
N PRO A 153 18.88 -17.67 -8.48
CA PRO A 153 19.93 -17.89 -7.48
C PRO A 153 21.25 -17.14 -7.77
N LYS A 154 21.44 -16.63 -9.01
CA LYS A 154 22.60 -15.80 -9.36
C LYS A 154 22.34 -14.31 -9.20
N CYS A 155 21.09 -13.88 -9.00
CA CYS A 155 20.79 -12.50 -8.67
C CYS A 155 21.38 -12.14 -7.30
N LYS A 156 21.68 -10.86 -7.08
CA LYS A 156 21.95 -10.29 -5.76
C LYS A 156 20.83 -9.33 -5.42
N VAL A 157 20.03 -9.68 -4.42
CA VAL A 157 18.85 -8.91 -4.03
C VAL A 157 19.16 -8.10 -2.78
N THR A 158 18.87 -6.81 -2.83
CA THR A 158 18.90 -5.91 -1.67
C THR A 158 17.49 -5.40 -1.42
N GLY A 159 16.89 -5.74 -0.28
CA GLY A 159 15.63 -5.15 0.16
C GLY A 159 15.86 -4.01 1.14
N VAL A 160 15.05 -2.96 1.06
CA VAL A 160 15.06 -1.84 2.00
C VAL A 160 13.69 -1.71 2.64
N SER A 161 13.65 -1.74 3.96
CA SER A 161 12.46 -1.46 4.76
C SER A 161 12.82 -0.49 5.87
N ASN A 162 11.88 0.31 6.36
CA ASN A 162 12.05 1.10 7.58
C ASN A 162 11.79 0.27 8.86
N SER A 163 11.27 -0.95 8.73
CA SER A 163 10.88 -1.81 9.84
C SER A 163 11.93 -2.86 10.19
N ARG A 164 12.29 -2.89 11.48
CA ARG A 164 13.17 -3.92 12.04
C ARG A 164 12.50 -5.30 12.08
N THR A 165 11.22 -5.37 12.42
CA THR A 165 10.49 -6.65 12.55
C THR A 165 10.29 -7.34 11.20
N GLN A 166 10.08 -6.56 10.14
CA GLN A 166 10.07 -7.07 8.76
C GLN A 166 11.42 -7.65 8.35
N LYS A 167 12.53 -6.95 8.66
CA LYS A 167 13.88 -7.49 8.43
C LYS A 167 14.09 -8.80 9.15
N GLU A 168 13.77 -8.87 10.45
CA GLU A 168 13.91 -10.09 11.26
C GLU A 168 13.09 -11.25 10.68
N PHE A 169 11.87 -10.98 10.21
CA PHE A 169 11.03 -11.95 9.52
C PHE A 169 11.71 -12.47 8.24
N ILE A 170 12.19 -11.58 7.38
CA ILE A 170 12.80 -11.95 6.10
C ILE A 170 14.10 -12.72 6.32
N ASP A 171 14.97 -12.27 7.23
CA ASP A 171 16.24 -12.93 7.54
C ASP A 171 16.00 -14.36 8.05
N LYS A 172 14.96 -14.57 8.88
CA LYS A 172 14.54 -15.91 9.33
C LYS A 172 14.09 -16.77 8.14
N ARG A 173 13.21 -16.26 7.28
CA ARG A 173 12.73 -17.00 6.09
C ARG A 173 13.85 -17.31 5.09
N ALA A 174 14.77 -16.38 4.88
CA ALA A 174 15.92 -16.58 4.02
C ALA A 174 16.83 -17.69 4.56
N LYS A 175 17.09 -17.70 5.87
CA LYS A 175 17.86 -18.75 6.54
C LYS A 175 17.18 -20.12 6.44
N GLU A 176 15.88 -20.20 6.71
CA GLU A 176 15.07 -21.43 6.59
C GLU A 176 15.15 -22.03 5.17
N ARG A 177 15.20 -21.18 4.15
CA ARG A 177 15.27 -21.59 2.73
C ARG A 177 16.70 -21.70 2.18
N GLY A 178 17.72 -21.43 2.99
CA GLY A 178 19.12 -21.45 2.55
C GLY A 178 19.51 -20.37 1.53
N LEU A 179 18.76 -19.27 1.45
CA LEU A 179 18.99 -18.17 0.51
C LEU A 179 20.16 -17.30 0.99
N LYS A 180 21.24 -17.26 0.22
CA LYS A 180 22.48 -16.53 0.53
C LYS A 180 22.68 -15.26 -0.31
N ASN A 181 21.76 -15.01 -1.23
CA ASN A 181 21.83 -13.97 -2.24
C ASN A 181 20.86 -12.80 -1.96
N LEU A 182 20.41 -12.67 -0.71
CA LEU A 182 19.49 -11.64 -0.24
C LEU A 182 20.09 -10.90 0.96
N THR A 183 20.02 -9.56 0.93
CA THR A 183 20.40 -8.68 2.03
C THR A 183 19.27 -7.69 2.31
N ILE A 184 18.81 -7.60 3.56
CA ILE A 184 17.80 -6.60 3.98
C ILE A 184 18.45 -5.49 4.80
N ILE A 185 18.18 -4.24 4.43
CA ILE A 185 18.67 -3.03 5.09
C ILE A 185 17.48 -2.33 5.77
N THR A 186 17.60 -2.07 7.07
CA THR A 186 16.60 -1.28 7.81
C THR A 186 16.99 0.21 7.76
N LYS A 187 16.30 1.02 6.96
CA LYS A 187 16.60 2.45 6.80
C LYS A 187 15.41 3.22 6.24
N ASP A 188 15.22 4.45 6.71
CA ASP A 188 14.27 5.40 6.14
C ASP A 188 14.64 5.83 4.72
N MET A 189 13.66 5.99 3.83
CA MET A 189 13.91 6.32 2.43
C MET A 189 14.49 7.74 2.24
N ASN A 190 14.15 8.71 3.10
CA ASN A 190 14.77 10.03 3.06
C ASN A 190 16.30 9.91 3.24
N GLU A 191 16.74 9.03 4.13
CA GLU A 191 18.16 8.88 4.52
C GLU A 191 18.94 7.83 3.73
N PHE A 192 18.29 6.78 3.22
CA PHE A 192 18.97 5.64 2.62
C PHE A 192 19.83 6.07 1.43
N THR A 193 21.11 5.73 1.44
CA THR A 193 22.02 6.00 0.32
C THR A 193 22.92 4.79 0.12
N THR A 194 23.39 4.58 -1.10
CA THR A 194 24.29 3.48 -1.42
C THR A 194 25.24 3.84 -2.55
N LYS A 195 26.42 3.22 -2.52
CA LYS A 195 27.41 3.27 -3.61
C LYS A 195 27.17 2.16 -4.64
N ASP A 196 26.34 1.19 -4.30
CA ASP A 196 26.00 0.09 -5.19
C ASP A 196 25.19 0.57 -6.39
N LYS A 197 25.35 -0.18 -7.50
CA LYS A 197 24.56 0.00 -8.71
C LYS A 197 23.71 -1.23 -8.96
N PHE A 198 22.48 -1.01 -9.41
CA PHE A 198 21.48 -2.04 -9.65
C PHE A 198 21.08 -2.08 -11.12
N ASP A 199 20.81 -3.28 -11.61
CA ASP A 199 20.25 -3.51 -12.94
C ASP A 199 18.74 -3.24 -12.92
N ARG A 200 18.08 -3.56 -11.80
CA ARG A 200 16.65 -3.34 -11.58
C ARG A 200 16.40 -2.74 -10.21
N ILE A 201 15.54 -1.74 -10.19
CA ILE A 201 14.85 -1.30 -8.98
C ILE A 201 13.40 -1.74 -9.11
N VAL A 202 12.83 -2.29 -8.06
CA VAL A 202 11.42 -2.66 -7.94
C VAL A 202 10.86 -1.99 -6.71
N SER A 203 9.62 -1.53 -6.80
CA SER A 203 8.86 -1.07 -5.65
C SER A 203 7.41 -1.53 -5.77
N VAL A 204 6.88 -2.12 -4.71
CA VAL A 204 5.51 -2.63 -4.64
C VAL A 204 4.80 -1.95 -3.48
N GLU A 205 3.83 -1.09 -3.81
CA GLU A 205 2.96 -0.35 -2.88
C GLU A 205 3.72 0.41 -1.77
N MET A 206 4.82 1.08 -2.14
CA MET A 206 5.58 1.99 -1.27
C MET A 206 5.45 3.46 -1.69
N LEU A 207 5.24 3.73 -2.99
CA LEU A 207 5.26 5.09 -3.54
C LEU A 207 4.03 5.93 -3.12
N GLU A 208 2.96 5.30 -2.65
CA GLU A 208 1.77 5.92 -2.07
C GLU A 208 2.05 6.63 -0.74
N HIS A 209 3.16 6.25 -0.08
CA HIS A 209 3.67 6.92 1.11
C HIS A 209 4.71 8.01 0.79
N MET A 210 5.14 8.12 -0.48
CA MET A 210 6.11 9.12 -0.92
C MET A 210 5.38 10.36 -1.45
N LYS A 211 6.00 11.53 -1.27
CA LYS A 211 5.48 12.82 -1.75
C LYS A 211 6.32 13.37 -2.90
N ASN A 212 7.60 13.64 -2.64
CA ASN A 212 8.45 14.25 -3.67
C ASN A 212 9.07 13.21 -4.61
N TYR A 213 8.30 12.86 -5.65
CA TYR A 213 8.75 11.93 -6.68
C TYR A 213 9.94 12.47 -7.50
N GLU A 214 10.09 13.78 -7.71
CA GLU A 214 11.25 14.31 -8.44
C GLU A 214 12.55 14.02 -7.68
N LYS A 215 12.60 14.34 -6.38
CA LYS A 215 13.78 14.08 -5.54
C LYS A 215 14.04 12.59 -5.38
N LEU A 216 12.98 11.79 -5.22
CA LEU A 216 13.10 10.34 -5.14
C LEU A 216 13.66 9.79 -6.45
N PHE A 217 13.12 10.16 -7.61
CA PHE A 217 13.53 9.66 -8.91
C PHE A 217 14.95 10.09 -9.27
N GLU A 218 15.34 11.33 -8.95
CA GLU A 218 16.74 11.78 -9.07
C GLU A 218 17.70 10.91 -8.22
N LYS A 219 17.27 10.54 -7.02
CA LYS A 219 18.04 9.66 -6.13
C LYS A 219 18.15 8.24 -6.69
N LEU A 220 17.05 7.67 -7.17
CA LEU A 220 17.01 6.32 -7.73
C LEU A 220 17.77 6.20 -9.06
N SER A 221 17.75 7.25 -9.90
CA SER A 221 18.51 7.27 -11.16
C SER A 221 20.02 7.16 -10.93
N LYS A 222 20.51 7.63 -9.77
CA LYS A 222 21.90 7.47 -9.31
C LYS A 222 22.20 6.05 -8.80
N PHE A 223 21.20 5.25 -8.42
CA PHE A 223 21.40 3.86 -7.99
C PHE A 223 21.38 2.87 -9.16
N LEU A 224 20.88 3.26 -10.34
CA LEU A 224 20.86 2.41 -11.51
C LEU A 224 22.18 2.44 -12.30
N VAL A 225 22.50 1.32 -12.94
CA VAL A 225 23.42 1.26 -14.09
C VAL A 225 22.81 1.99 -15.31
N ALA A 226 23.59 2.17 -16.38
CA ALA A 226 23.14 2.92 -17.57
C ALA A 226 21.85 2.34 -18.18
N ASP A 227 21.80 1.03 -18.40
CA ASP A 227 20.63 0.31 -18.95
C ASP A 227 19.70 -0.23 -17.85
N GLY A 228 19.81 0.34 -16.65
CA GLY A 228 19.01 -0.05 -15.51
C GLY A 228 17.56 0.41 -15.67
N LYS A 229 16.63 -0.39 -15.14
CA LYS A 229 15.19 -0.08 -15.17
C LYS A 229 14.60 0.00 -13.76
N PHE A 230 13.56 0.81 -13.62
CA PHE A 230 12.80 0.95 -12.38
C PHE A 230 11.35 0.54 -12.63
N PHE A 231 10.89 -0.49 -11.94
CA PHE A 231 9.50 -0.95 -11.98
C PHE A 231 8.74 -0.50 -10.74
N VAL A 232 7.53 0.00 -10.95
CA VAL A 232 6.62 0.43 -9.89
C VAL A 232 5.30 -0.33 -10.03
N HIS A 233 4.88 -0.97 -8.94
CA HIS A 233 3.52 -1.44 -8.70
C HIS A 233 2.90 -0.52 -7.65
N ILE A 234 1.83 0.19 -8.01
CA ILE A 234 1.20 1.21 -7.16
C ILE A 234 -0.31 1.16 -7.36
N PHE A 235 -1.10 1.33 -6.30
CA PHE A 235 -2.53 1.52 -6.45
C PHE A 235 -2.87 2.97 -6.84
N THR A 236 -3.90 3.14 -7.67
CA THR A 236 -4.28 4.44 -8.24
C THR A 236 -5.80 4.57 -8.38
N HIS A 237 -6.28 5.81 -8.51
CA HIS A 237 -7.57 6.09 -9.13
C HIS A 237 -7.33 6.38 -10.63
N LYS A 238 -8.28 6.00 -11.48
CA LYS A 238 -8.20 6.25 -12.94
C LYS A 238 -8.01 7.71 -13.38
N GLU A 239 -8.28 8.69 -12.51
CA GLU A 239 -8.47 10.10 -12.87
C GLU A 239 -7.93 11.04 -11.80
N PHE A 240 -8.26 10.82 -10.52
CA PHE A 240 -8.00 11.76 -9.43
C PHE A 240 -6.74 11.40 -8.66
N ALA A 241 -6.04 12.42 -8.16
CA ALA A 241 -4.92 12.28 -7.25
C ALA A 241 -5.18 13.14 -6.01
N TYR A 242 -5.10 12.55 -4.82
CA TYR A 242 -5.48 13.22 -3.57
C TYR A 242 -4.78 12.61 -2.35
N PRO A 243 -4.52 13.40 -1.29
CA PRO A 243 -4.00 12.88 -0.04
C PRO A 243 -5.07 12.11 0.76
N PHE A 244 -4.61 11.18 1.60
CA PHE A 244 -5.43 10.67 2.70
C PHE A 244 -5.27 11.61 3.90
N GLU A 245 -6.33 12.33 4.24
CA GLU A 245 -6.34 13.32 5.31
C GLU A 245 -7.15 12.82 6.49
N VAL A 246 -6.67 13.12 7.69
CA VAL A 246 -7.44 13.00 8.93
C VAL A 246 -8.10 14.36 9.15
N ILE A 247 -9.40 14.47 8.91
CA ILE A 247 -10.14 15.72 9.05
C ILE A 247 -10.54 15.91 10.51
N ASP A 248 -11.00 14.84 11.17
CA ASP A 248 -11.32 14.83 12.59
C ASP A 248 -11.09 13.47 13.29
N GLU A 249 -11.44 13.38 14.58
CA GLU A 249 -11.23 12.18 15.40
C GLU A 249 -12.04 10.95 14.95
N THR A 250 -13.07 11.15 14.10
CA THR A 250 -13.88 10.06 13.56
C THR A 250 -13.24 9.37 12.35
N ASP A 251 -12.21 9.98 11.75
CA ASP A 251 -11.42 9.42 10.65
C ASP A 251 -10.36 8.43 11.12
N TRP A 252 -10.76 7.50 12.00
CA TRP A 252 -9.86 6.48 12.55
C TRP A 252 -9.19 5.65 11.46
N MET A 253 -9.87 5.40 10.34
CA MET A 253 -9.30 4.65 9.22
C MET A 253 -8.13 5.42 8.57
N ALA A 254 -8.32 6.71 8.31
CA ALA A 254 -7.23 7.55 7.79
C ALA A 254 -6.09 7.64 8.83
N LYS A 255 -6.44 7.82 10.10
CA LYS A 255 -5.50 7.99 11.21
C LYS A 255 -4.67 6.74 11.51
N TYR A 256 -5.23 5.54 11.42
CA TYR A 256 -4.55 4.31 11.83
C TYR A 256 -3.99 3.50 10.66
N PHE A 257 -4.52 3.67 9.44
CA PHE A 257 -4.11 2.85 8.29
C PHE A 257 -3.47 3.65 7.14
N PHE A 258 -3.70 4.96 7.05
CA PHE A 258 -3.37 5.74 5.85
C PHE A 258 -2.64 7.07 6.12
N THR A 259 -2.19 7.37 7.34
CA THR A 259 -1.57 8.67 7.63
C THR A 259 -0.34 8.90 6.77
N GLY A 260 -0.27 10.10 6.19
CA GLY A 260 0.81 10.47 5.27
C GLY A 260 0.72 9.81 3.90
N GLY A 261 -0.23 8.90 3.68
CA GLY A 261 -0.49 8.26 2.39
C GLY A 261 -1.22 9.17 1.40
N GLN A 262 -1.44 8.66 0.19
CA GLN A 262 -2.26 9.30 -0.83
C GLN A 262 -2.84 8.27 -1.79
N MET A 263 -3.85 8.69 -2.54
CA MET A 263 -4.29 8.03 -3.76
C MET A 263 -3.69 8.76 -4.96
N PRO A 264 -2.71 8.18 -5.66
CA PRO A 264 -2.23 8.70 -6.95
C PRO A 264 -3.28 8.55 -8.05
N SER A 265 -3.18 9.37 -9.10
CA SER A 265 -3.88 9.11 -10.36
C SER A 265 -3.03 8.21 -11.28
N ASP A 266 -3.68 7.43 -12.14
CA ASP A 266 -3.02 6.57 -13.14
C ASP A 266 -2.05 7.33 -14.09
N ASP A 267 -2.30 8.63 -14.32
CA ASP A 267 -1.44 9.47 -15.14
C ASP A 267 -0.37 10.25 -14.34
N LEU A 268 -0.32 10.10 -13.00
CA LEU A 268 0.44 11.01 -12.13
C LEU A 268 1.93 11.05 -12.49
N PHE A 269 2.55 9.90 -12.77
CA PHE A 269 3.99 9.86 -13.05
C PHE A 269 4.40 10.45 -14.41
N LEU A 270 3.46 10.74 -15.30
CA LEU A 270 3.76 11.49 -16.54
C LEU A 270 4.32 12.89 -16.24
N TYR A 271 3.99 13.45 -15.07
CA TYR A 271 4.44 14.77 -14.62
C TYR A 271 5.80 14.77 -13.88
N PHE A 272 6.44 13.59 -13.75
CA PHE A 272 7.68 13.36 -12.99
C PHE A 272 8.78 12.67 -13.83
N GLN A 273 8.93 13.06 -15.09
CA GLN A 273 9.86 12.40 -16.05
C GLN A 273 11.18 13.15 -16.28
N LYS A 274 11.72 13.81 -15.24
CA LYS A 274 13.00 14.54 -15.34
C LYS A 274 14.17 13.57 -15.55
N ASP A 275 14.28 12.56 -14.68
CA ASP A 275 15.39 11.59 -14.62
C ASP A 275 15.04 10.22 -15.22
N PHE A 276 13.76 9.94 -15.40
CA PHE A 276 13.22 8.70 -15.95
C PHE A 276 12.21 9.00 -17.06
N LEU A 277 12.10 8.06 -18.00
CA LEU A 277 11.04 8.03 -19.00
C LEU A 277 10.21 6.76 -18.80
N ILE A 278 8.89 6.87 -18.87
CA ILE A 278 8.00 5.72 -18.88
C ILE A 278 8.23 4.96 -20.20
N GLU A 279 8.71 3.73 -20.08
CA GLU A 279 8.90 2.82 -21.20
C GLU A 279 7.63 2.00 -21.47
N ASN A 280 6.95 1.57 -20.40
CA ASN A 280 5.67 0.88 -20.48
C ASN A 280 4.78 1.22 -19.28
N HIS A 281 3.47 1.07 -19.49
CA HIS A 281 2.43 1.32 -18.50
C HIS A 281 1.31 0.30 -18.66
N TRP A 282 0.87 -0.31 -17.56
CA TRP A 282 -0.22 -1.28 -17.55
C TRP A 282 -1.17 -1.01 -16.39
N VAL A 283 -2.43 -1.35 -16.59
CA VAL A 283 -3.44 -1.40 -15.52
C VAL A 283 -3.75 -2.87 -15.19
N VAL A 284 -3.92 -3.14 -13.90
CA VAL A 284 -4.47 -4.37 -13.35
C VAL A 284 -5.78 -3.99 -12.67
N ASN A 285 -6.91 -4.40 -13.25
CA ASN A 285 -8.25 -4.04 -12.80
C ASN A 285 -8.43 -4.26 -11.28
N GLY A 286 -9.17 -3.36 -10.62
CA GLY A 286 -9.33 -3.35 -9.16
C GLY A 286 -9.94 -4.62 -8.57
N THR A 287 -10.71 -5.40 -9.35
CA THR A 287 -11.31 -6.65 -8.89
C THR A 287 -10.27 -7.66 -8.40
N HIS A 288 -9.03 -7.62 -8.91
CA HIS A 288 -7.95 -8.47 -8.41
C HIS A 288 -7.58 -8.10 -6.96
N TYR A 289 -7.45 -6.80 -6.66
CA TYR A 289 -7.16 -6.36 -5.30
C TYR A 289 -8.39 -6.51 -4.39
N ALA A 290 -9.60 -6.37 -4.94
CA ALA A 290 -10.84 -6.66 -4.22
C ALA A 290 -10.85 -8.11 -3.72
N ARG A 291 -10.60 -9.08 -4.61
CA ARG A 291 -10.52 -10.52 -4.26
C ARG A 291 -9.40 -10.83 -3.27
N THR A 292 -8.24 -10.18 -3.41
CA THR A 292 -7.17 -10.30 -2.41
C THR A 292 -7.60 -9.79 -1.04
N SER A 293 -8.30 -8.65 -0.98
CA SER A 293 -8.81 -8.09 0.28
C SER A 293 -9.91 -8.96 0.90
N GLU A 294 -10.78 -9.57 0.07
CA GLU A 294 -11.75 -10.56 0.53
C GLU A 294 -11.07 -11.79 1.14
N ALA A 295 -10.03 -12.33 0.47
CA ALA A 295 -9.28 -13.47 1.00
C ALA A 295 -8.59 -13.15 2.35
N TRP A 296 -8.07 -11.93 2.52
CA TRP A 296 -7.55 -11.47 3.81
C TRP A 296 -8.65 -11.39 4.87
N TYR A 297 -9.80 -10.82 4.52
CA TYR A 297 -10.94 -10.74 5.42
C TYR A 297 -11.43 -12.14 5.84
N GLU A 298 -11.61 -13.07 4.89
CA GLU A 298 -12.03 -14.45 5.15
C GLU A 298 -11.05 -15.17 6.10
N ASN A 299 -9.75 -15.12 5.78
CA ASN A 299 -8.71 -15.69 6.64
C ASN A 299 -8.72 -15.08 8.05
N MET A 300 -8.95 -13.78 8.16
CA MET A 300 -9.04 -13.09 9.45
C MET A 300 -10.24 -13.59 10.28
N ILE A 301 -11.40 -13.77 9.64
CA ILE A 301 -12.60 -14.29 10.32
C ILE A 301 -12.37 -15.75 10.75
N GLU A 302 -11.83 -16.59 9.87
CA GLU A 302 -11.54 -18.00 10.17
C GLU A 302 -10.51 -18.17 11.31
N ASN A 303 -9.55 -17.26 11.41
CA ASN A 303 -8.50 -17.31 12.44
C ASN A 303 -8.77 -16.38 13.63
N LYS A 304 -10.01 -15.91 13.83
CA LYS A 304 -10.39 -14.99 14.91
C LYS A 304 -9.86 -15.41 16.29
N ASP A 305 -10.01 -16.68 16.64
CA ASP A 305 -9.57 -17.20 17.95
C ASP A 305 -8.06 -17.16 18.16
N LYS A 306 -7.28 -17.21 17.07
CA LYS A 306 -5.81 -17.09 17.12
C LYS A 306 -5.36 -15.63 17.08
N LEU A 307 -6.12 -14.77 16.40
CA LEU A 307 -5.81 -13.34 16.26
C LEU A 307 -6.14 -12.52 17.52
N LEU A 308 -7.23 -12.85 18.22
CA LEU A 308 -7.64 -12.09 19.42
C LEU A 308 -6.56 -12.06 20.53
N PRO A 309 -5.86 -13.16 20.86
CA PRO A 309 -4.74 -13.12 21.81
C PRO A 309 -3.59 -12.22 21.35
N ILE A 310 -3.28 -12.22 20.05
CA ILE A 310 -2.23 -11.33 19.48
C ILE A 310 -2.64 -9.88 19.69
N LEU A 311 -3.86 -9.52 19.28
CA LEU A 311 -4.39 -8.16 19.43
C LEU A 311 -4.47 -7.73 20.91
N ALA A 312 -4.83 -8.64 21.81
CA ALA A 312 -4.84 -8.38 23.25
C ALA A 312 -3.43 -8.10 23.79
N SER A 313 -2.43 -8.87 23.35
CA SER A 313 -1.03 -8.66 23.76
C SER A 313 -0.44 -7.36 23.21
N THR A 314 -0.88 -6.94 22.03
CA THR A 314 -0.42 -5.72 21.36
C THR A 314 -1.09 -4.47 21.92
N TYR A 315 -2.42 -4.47 21.99
CA TYR A 315 -3.22 -3.28 22.24
C TYR A 315 -3.88 -3.26 23.63
N GLY A 316 -3.79 -4.36 24.37
CA GLY A 316 -4.43 -4.56 25.66
C GLY A 316 -5.72 -5.36 25.59
N GLU A 317 -6.00 -6.12 26.66
CA GLU A 317 -7.12 -7.06 26.75
C GLU A 317 -8.50 -6.40 26.50
N LYS A 318 -8.66 -5.14 26.91
CA LYS A 318 -9.91 -4.38 26.74
C LYS A 318 -10.12 -3.87 25.31
N GLU A 319 -9.04 -3.71 24.54
CA GLU A 319 -9.06 -3.12 23.20
C GLU A 319 -9.09 -4.17 22.08
N LYS A 320 -8.87 -5.46 22.40
CA LYS A 320 -8.74 -6.52 21.39
C LYS A 320 -9.92 -6.63 20.42
N THR A 321 -11.15 -6.47 20.93
CA THR A 321 -12.37 -6.52 20.11
C THR A 321 -12.43 -5.33 19.16
N LYS A 322 -12.14 -4.13 19.68
CA LYS A 322 -12.09 -2.91 18.88
C LYS A 322 -11.10 -3.04 17.74
N TRP A 323 -9.87 -3.48 18.03
CA TRP A 323 -8.85 -3.65 17.00
C TRP A 323 -9.17 -4.76 16.01
N PHE A 324 -9.81 -5.85 16.47
CA PHE A 324 -10.35 -6.85 15.56
C PHE A 324 -11.37 -6.23 14.61
N VAL A 325 -12.29 -5.40 15.10
CA VAL A 325 -13.26 -4.72 14.22
C VAL A 325 -12.58 -3.72 13.29
N TYR A 326 -11.57 -2.99 13.75
CA TYR A 326 -10.85 -2.03 12.90
C TYR A 326 -10.17 -2.71 11.72
N TRP A 327 -9.47 -3.81 11.96
CA TRP A 327 -8.86 -4.63 10.91
C TRP A 327 -9.92 -5.25 9.98
N LYS A 328 -11.02 -5.77 10.55
CA LYS A 328 -12.16 -6.27 9.78
C LYS A 328 -12.70 -5.21 8.83
N VAL A 329 -13.01 -4.02 9.35
CA VAL A 329 -13.58 -2.91 8.56
C VAL A 329 -12.56 -2.37 7.57
N PHE A 330 -11.27 -2.37 7.89
CA PHE A 330 -10.20 -2.04 6.95
C PHE A 330 -10.18 -2.97 5.75
N PHE A 331 -10.19 -4.29 5.94
CA PHE A 331 -10.21 -5.25 4.82
C PHE A 331 -11.50 -5.15 4.01
N LEU A 332 -12.65 -4.98 4.67
CA LEU A 332 -13.93 -4.71 3.98
C LEU A 332 -13.87 -3.41 3.15
N ALA A 333 -13.27 -2.35 3.69
CA ALA A 333 -13.12 -1.09 2.99
C ALA A 333 -12.22 -1.21 1.77
N CYS A 334 -11.09 -1.92 1.88
CA CYS A 334 -10.25 -2.25 0.73
C CYS A 334 -11.02 -3.06 -0.32
N ALA A 335 -11.72 -4.13 0.09
CA ALA A 335 -12.49 -4.96 -0.84
C ALA A 335 -13.52 -4.15 -1.63
N GLU A 336 -14.27 -3.29 -0.95
CA GLU A 336 -15.28 -2.43 -1.59
C GLU A 336 -14.66 -1.31 -2.44
N LEU A 337 -13.55 -0.70 -2.01
CA LEU A 337 -12.82 0.33 -2.75
C LEU A 337 -12.35 -0.21 -4.10
N TRP A 338 -11.61 -1.33 -4.07
CA TRP A 338 -11.03 -1.92 -5.26
C TRP A 338 -12.07 -2.60 -6.15
N GLY A 339 -13.14 -3.13 -5.56
CA GLY A 339 -14.25 -3.75 -6.30
C GLY A 339 -15.24 -2.74 -6.88
N TYR A 340 -15.12 -1.46 -6.52
CA TYR A 340 -16.11 -0.45 -6.82
C TYR A 340 -16.32 -0.30 -8.33
N ARG A 341 -17.59 -0.34 -8.76
CA ARG A 341 -17.99 -0.32 -10.18
C ARG A 341 -17.19 -1.30 -11.04
N ASN A 342 -17.08 -2.54 -10.56
CA ASN A 342 -16.34 -3.62 -11.24
C ASN A 342 -14.83 -3.35 -11.39
N GLY A 343 -14.25 -2.61 -10.44
CA GLY A 343 -12.81 -2.31 -10.39
C GLY A 343 -12.32 -1.28 -11.41
N GLU A 344 -13.22 -0.42 -11.89
CA GLU A 344 -12.98 0.58 -12.96
C GLU A 344 -12.81 2.01 -12.43
N GLU A 345 -12.80 2.21 -11.11
CA GLU A 345 -12.53 3.53 -10.48
C GLU A 345 -11.14 3.54 -9.83
N TRP A 346 -10.86 2.55 -8.99
CA TRP A 346 -9.58 2.32 -8.35
C TRP A 346 -9.00 0.98 -8.74
N PHE A 347 -7.70 0.95 -9.03
CA PHE A 347 -7.01 -0.23 -9.53
C PHE A 347 -5.51 -0.16 -9.24
N VAL A 348 -4.74 -1.12 -9.75
CA VAL A 348 -3.28 -1.10 -9.66
C VAL A 348 -2.68 -0.69 -11.00
N SER A 349 -1.78 0.30 -10.97
CA SER A 349 -0.98 0.72 -12.11
C SER A 349 0.44 0.16 -11.99
N HIS A 350 0.94 -0.40 -13.09
CA HIS A 350 2.33 -0.85 -13.22
C HIS A 350 3.07 0.04 -14.19
N TYR A 351 4.21 0.57 -13.80
CA TYR A 351 5.07 1.36 -14.67
C TYR A 351 6.43 0.72 -14.79
N LEU A 352 6.96 0.66 -16.01
CA LEU A 352 8.37 0.38 -16.24
C LEU A 352 9.03 1.66 -16.73
N PHE A 353 10.01 2.14 -15.97
CA PHE A 353 10.81 3.30 -16.30
C PHE A 353 12.19 2.88 -16.78
N ARG A 354 12.69 3.61 -17.78
CA ARG A 354 14.11 3.61 -18.16
C ARG A 354 14.73 4.94 -17.80
N LYS A 355 16.04 4.92 -17.53
CA LYS A 355 16.81 6.15 -17.30
C LYS A 355 16.76 7.04 -18.55
N ARG A 356 16.71 8.35 -18.33
CA ARG A 356 16.74 9.34 -19.41
C ARG A 356 18.13 9.53 -20.01
#